data_AF-A0A959CH40-F1
#
_entry.id   AF-A0A959CH40-F1
#
_cell.length_a   1.000
_cell.length_b   1.000
_cell.length_c   1.000
_cell.angle_alpha   90.00
_cell.angle_beta   90.00
_cell.angle_gamma   90.00
#
_symmetry.space_group_name_H-M   'P 1'
#
loop_
_entity.id
_entity.type
_entity.pdbx_description
1 polymer ?
#
loop_
_entity_poly.entity_id
_entity_poly.type
_entity_poly.pdbx_seq_one_letter_code
_entity_poly.pdbx_strand_id
1 'polypeptide(L)'
;MKAILTIALATVLFLPLNAQKGLEGLWEGTITKGGIHSDKGHRFQLYLEVNDKYIKGRSYIYVSADSIVQMELRGQRYNDNSIYLEEVDPTWTQAEEEAISQGAPPAQFSRKYQFIYKRSIWDPRLEGYWQEVTPTPFKLKRERGRIFLERKSTKA
;
A
#
# COMPACT_ATOMS: atom_id res chain seq x y z
N MET A 1 12.01 32.49 59.21
CA MET A 1 12.09 31.05 58.88
C MET A 1 11.29 30.78 57.62
N LYS A 2 11.88 30.00 56.71
CA LYS A 2 11.43 29.72 55.34
C LYS A 2 10.35 28.63 55.32
N ALA A 3 9.35 28.76 54.46
CA ALA A 3 8.52 27.65 53.95
C ALA A 3 8.07 28.04 52.52
N ILE A 4 8.99 27.96 51.55
CA ILE A 4 9.04 26.91 50.51
C ILE A 4 7.78 26.89 49.64
N LEU A 5 7.87 27.73 48.61
CA LEU A 5 7.23 27.71 47.30
C LEU A 5 7.56 26.40 46.56
N THR A 6 6.64 25.45 46.40
CA THR A 6 6.71 24.45 45.30
C THR A 6 5.45 23.58 45.20
N ILE A 7 4.39 24.04 44.53
CA ILE A 7 3.41 23.14 43.88
C ILE A 7 2.96 23.79 42.57
N ALA A 8 3.83 23.78 41.57
CA ALA A 8 3.47 24.18 40.19
C ALA A 8 4.40 23.48 39.19
N LEU A 9 4.46 22.14 39.20
CA LEU A 9 5.19 21.40 38.15
C LEU A 9 4.75 19.94 37.94
N ALA A 10 3.47 19.61 38.16
CA ALA A 10 3.00 18.22 37.99
C ALA A 10 1.90 18.05 36.93
N THR A 11 1.74 19.00 36.00
CA THR A 11 0.61 19.01 35.06
C THR A 11 1.03 19.14 33.59
N VAL A 12 2.20 18.61 33.20
CA VAL A 12 2.65 18.63 31.79
C VAL A 12 3.19 17.26 31.36
N LEU A 13 2.39 16.19 31.45
CA LEU A 13 2.74 14.90 30.79
C LEU A 13 1.52 14.13 30.25
N PHE A 14 0.41 14.80 29.94
CA PHE A 14 -0.69 14.21 29.16
C PHE A 14 -0.79 14.89 27.79
N LEU A 15 0.33 14.96 27.07
CA LEU A 15 0.24 15.18 25.62
C LEU A 15 -0.27 13.88 25.01
N PRO A 16 -1.40 13.87 24.27
CA PRO A 16 -1.77 12.69 23.50
C PRO A 16 -0.65 12.46 22.48
N LEU A 17 0.13 11.40 22.68
CA LEU A 17 1.11 10.86 21.73
C LEU A 17 0.40 10.25 20.51
N ASN A 18 -0.59 10.94 19.93
CA ASN A 18 -1.24 10.55 18.69
C ASN A 18 -0.51 11.18 17.52
N ALA A 19 0.74 10.78 17.34
CA ALA A 19 1.48 11.04 16.11
C ALA A 19 2.57 10.00 15.88
N GLN A 20 2.35 8.74 16.26
CA GLN A 20 3.11 7.68 15.61
C GLN A 20 2.57 7.58 14.19
N LYS A 21 3.29 8.14 13.22
CA LYS A 21 2.98 8.03 11.78
C LYS A 21 2.98 6.55 11.43
N GLY A 22 1.81 5.92 11.54
CA GLY A 22 1.61 4.49 11.36
C GLY A 22 1.59 4.09 9.89
N LEU A 23 1.14 2.87 9.66
CA LEU A 23 0.99 2.31 8.33
C LEU A 23 -0.20 2.94 7.58
N GLU A 24 -1.22 3.40 8.30
CA GLU A 24 -2.47 3.99 7.80
C GLU A 24 -2.20 5.25 6.99
N GLY A 25 -2.74 5.39 5.78
CA GLY A 25 -2.69 6.61 4.97
C GLY A 25 -2.22 6.37 3.54
N LEU A 26 -1.89 7.46 2.84
CA LEU A 26 -1.50 7.44 1.43
C LEU A 26 0.02 7.28 1.25
N TRP A 27 0.38 6.28 0.46
CA TRP A 27 1.73 5.94 0.04
C TRP A 27 1.86 6.12 -1.46
N GLU A 28 3.00 6.59 -1.94
CA GLU A 28 3.23 6.89 -3.34
C GLU A 28 4.65 6.49 -3.77
N GLY A 29 4.79 6.02 -4.99
CA GLY A 29 6.08 5.69 -5.59
C GLY A 29 5.89 4.91 -6.89
N THR A 30 6.59 3.79 -7.04
CA THR A 30 6.68 3.08 -8.32
C THR A 30 6.42 1.59 -8.18
N ILE A 31 5.69 1.04 -9.17
CA ILE A 31 5.51 -0.40 -9.39
C ILE A 31 6.21 -0.80 -10.69
N THR A 32 7.09 -1.80 -10.66
CA THR A 32 7.82 -2.21 -11.88
C THR A 32 6.92 -2.97 -12.85
N LYS A 33 7.18 -2.83 -14.15
CA LYS A 33 6.49 -3.52 -15.25
C LYS A 33 7.47 -4.33 -16.09
N GLY A 34 7.10 -5.54 -16.50
CA GLY A 34 7.93 -6.41 -17.34
C GLY A 34 8.97 -7.22 -16.58
N GLY A 35 8.68 -7.55 -15.32
CA GLY A 35 9.52 -8.43 -14.50
C GLY A 35 10.25 -7.73 -13.34
N ILE A 36 10.85 -8.55 -12.49
CA ILE A 36 11.54 -8.13 -11.25
C ILE A 36 12.82 -7.33 -11.51
N HIS A 37 13.51 -7.60 -12.62
CA HIS A 37 14.75 -6.91 -13.02
C HIS A 37 14.49 -5.70 -13.91
N SER A 38 13.23 -5.39 -14.22
CA SER A 38 12.89 -4.23 -15.03
C SER A 38 13.22 -2.93 -14.31
N ASP A 39 13.68 -1.95 -15.09
CA ASP A 39 13.85 -0.54 -14.74
C ASP A 39 12.62 0.31 -15.09
N LYS A 40 11.71 -0.25 -15.90
CA LYS A 40 10.44 0.39 -16.26
C LYS A 40 9.40 0.20 -15.17
N GLY A 41 8.59 1.21 -14.94
CA GLY A 41 7.51 1.16 -13.97
C GLY A 41 6.43 2.20 -14.20
N HIS A 42 5.33 2.01 -13.46
CA HIS A 42 4.23 2.97 -13.40
C HIS A 42 4.26 3.68 -12.05
N ARG A 43 3.76 4.92 -12.02
CA ARG A 43 3.44 5.56 -10.75
C ARG A 43 2.38 4.71 -10.04
N PHE A 44 2.60 4.50 -8.76
CA PHE A 44 1.78 3.64 -7.92
C PHE A 44 1.41 4.36 -6.63
N GLN A 45 0.15 4.25 -6.22
CA GLN A 45 -0.30 4.71 -4.93
C GLN A 45 -1.05 3.60 -4.18
N LEU A 46 -0.88 3.61 -2.85
CA LEU A 46 -1.64 2.80 -1.92
C LEU A 46 -2.27 3.69 -0.86
N TYR A 47 -3.58 3.62 -0.71
CA TYR A 47 -4.27 4.17 0.45
C TYR A 47 -4.62 3.03 1.39
N LEU A 48 -4.11 3.07 2.64
CA LEU A 48 -4.27 2.00 3.62
C LEU A 48 -5.06 2.46 4.84
N GLU A 49 -6.01 1.65 5.25
CA GLU A 49 -6.73 1.72 6.51
C GLU A 49 -6.35 0.50 7.35
N VAL A 50 -5.95 0.70 8.60
CA VAL A 50 -5.47 -0.40 9.46
C VAL A 50 -6.36 -0.47 10.70
N ASN A 51 -6.79 -1.69 11.00
CA ASN A 51 -7.49 -2.04 12.22
C ASN A 51 -6.74 -3.19 12.89
N ASP A 52 -5.90 -2.86 13.87
CA ASP A 52 -4.94 -3.76 14.51
C ASP A 52 -3.99 -4.44 13.48
N LYS A 53 -4.23 -5.71 13.18
CA LYS A 53 -3.47 -6.47 12.18
C LYS A 53 -4.14 -6.48 10.81
N TYR A 54 -5.42 -6.18 10.72
CA TYR A 54 -6.17 -6.22 9.47
C TYR A 54 -5.97 -4.92 8.70
N ILE A 55 -5.74 -5.05 7.39
CA ILE A 55 -5.56 -3.91 6.50
C ILE A 55 -6.63 -3.97 5.42
N LYS A 56 -7.29 -2.83 5.18
CA LYS A 56 -8.10 -2.55 4.00
C LYS A 56 -7.48 -1.40 3.23
N GLY A 57 -7.82 -1.25 1.97
CA GLY A 57 -7.29 -0.12 1.21
C GLY A 57 -7.67 -0.11 -0.25
N ARG A 58 -6.98 0.75 -1.00
CA ARG A 58 -7.10 0.86 -2.45
C ARG A 58 -5.72 1.01 -3.08
N SER A 59 -5.50 0.35 -4.21
CA SER A 59 -4.36 0.58 -5.08
C SER A 59 -4.75 1.45 -6.27
N TYR A 60 -3.78 2.22 -6.78
CA TYR A 60 -3.92 3.04 -7.98
C TYR A 60 -2.66 2.90 -8.83
N ILE A 61 -2.78 2.35 -10.03
CA ILE A 61 -1.69 2.25 -11.01
C ILE A 61 -1.98 3.23 -12.15
N TYR A 62 -1.11 4.22 -12.31
CA TYR A 62 -1.22 5.22 -13.37
C TYR A 62 -0.54 4.71 -14.63
N VAL A 63 -1.32 4.13 -15.54
CA VAL A 63 -0.82 3.49 -16.76
C VAL A 63 -0.44 4.54 -17.81
N SER A 64 -1.22 5.62 -17.89
CA SER A 64 -0.98 6.82 -18.72
C SER A 64 -1.55 8.06 -18.04
N ALA A 65 -1.53 9.22 -18.72
CA ALA A 65 -2.13 10.46 -18.21
C ALA A 65 -3.64 10.31 -17.95
N ASP A 66 -4.32 9.53 -18.79
CA ASP A 66 -5.78 9.40 -18.79
C ASP A 66 -6.28 8.02 -18.32
N SER A 67 -5.37 7.11 -17.93
CA SER A 67 -5.70 5.74 -17.54
C SER A 67 -5.15 5.38 -16.16
N ILE A 68 -6.06 5.09 -15.24
CA ILE A 68 -5.78 4.67 -13.87
C ILE A 68 -6.50 3.35 -13.62
N VAL A 69 -5.76 2.34 -13.18
CA VAL A 69 -6.33 1.07 -12.69
C VAL A 69 -6.46 1.19 -11.17
N GLN A 70 -7.68 1.08 -10.66
CA GLN A 70 -7.97 1.09 -9.23
C GLN A 70 -8.46 -0.28 -8.79
N MET A 71 -7.95 -0.79 -7.65
CA MET A 71 -8.43 -2.03 -7.05
C MET A 71 -8.65 -1.86 -5.54
N GLU A 72 -9.66 -2.55 -5.00
CA GLU A 72 -9.80 -2.68 -3.56
C GLU A 72 -8.78 -3.68 -3.02
N LEU A 73 -8.33 -3.46 -1.79
CA LEU A 73 -7.33 -4.29 -1.14
C LEU A 73 -7.83 -4.80 0.19
N ARG A 74 -7.43 -6.03 0.52
CA ARG A 74 -7.48 -6.56 1.87
C ARG A 74 -6.18 -7.28 2.21
N GLY A 75 -5.91 -7.42 3.50
CA GLY A 75 -4.84 -8.28 3.96
C GLY A 75 -4.51 -8.00 5.41
N GLN A 76 -3.23 -8.18 5.77
CA GLN A 76 -2.80 -8.08 7.15
C GLN A 76 -1.33 -7.69 7.31
N ARG A 77 -1.03 -7.11 8.46
CA ARG A 77 0.32 -6.89 8.97
C ARG A 77 0.68 -7.99 9.97
N TYR A 78 1.90 -8.51 9.84
CA TYR A 78 2.49 -9.45 10.79
C TYR A 78 3.38 -8.74 11.81
N ASN A 79 3.74 -9.44 12.88
CA ASN A 79 4.50 -8.87 14.01
C ASN A 79 5.92 -8.42 13.61
N ASP A 80 6.48 -8.97 12.54
CA ASP A 80 7.80 -8.64 11.99
C ASP A 80 7.79 -7.42 11.04
N ASN A 81 6.65 -6.70 10.95
CA ASN A 81 6.39 -5.62 10.00
C ASN A 81 6.28 -6.05 8.54
N SER A 82 6.25 -7.36 8.26
CA SER A 82 5.81 -7.82 6.95
C SER A 82 4.30 -7.58 6.78
N ILE A 83 3.90 -7.33 5.55
CA ILE A 83 2.52 -7.03 5.18
C ILE A 83 2.18 -7.87 3.96
N TYR A 84 1.05 -8.56 4.03
CA TYR A 84 0.41 -9.19 2.88
C TYR A 84 -0.83 -8.39 2.50
N LEU A 85 -0.98 -8.08 1.21
CA LEU A 85 -2.20 -7.51 0.64
C LEU A 85 -2.57 -8.28 -0.64
N GLU A 86 -3.85 -8.34 -0.94
CA GLU A 86 -4.36 -8.86 -2.21
C GLU A 86 -5.45 -7.95 -2.76
N GLU A 87 -5.49 -7.84 -4.09
CA GLU A 87 -6.60 -7.20 -4.79
C GLU A 87 -7.86 -8.03 -4.61
N VAL A 88 -8.93 -7.34 -4.22
CA VAL A 88 -10.28 -7.89 -4.11
C VAL A 88 -11.07 -7.30 -5.26
N ASP A 89 -11.63 -8.17 -6.08
CA ASP A 89 -12.58 -7.74 -7.11
C ASP A 89 -13.74 -8.74 -7.11
N PRO A 90 -14.93 -8.33 -6.64
CA PRO A 90 -16.13 -9.16 -6.72
C PRO A 90 -16.75 -9.18 -8.14
N THR A 91 -16.26 -8.35 -9.07
CA THR A 91 -16.83 -8.11 -10.41
C THR A 91 -15.90 -8.51 -11.59
N TRP A 92 -14.66 -8.92 -11.31
CA TRP A 92 -13.58 -9.11 -12.29
C TRP A 92 -14.01 -9.95 -13.51
N THR A 93 -14.74 -11.04 -13.30
CA THR A 93 -15.07 -11.99 -14.36
C THR A 93 -16.01 -11.43 -15.42
N GLN A 94 -16.96 -10.56 -15.07
CA GLN A 94 -18.00 -10.11 -16.00
C GLN A 94 -17.63 -8.81 -16.70
N ALA A 95 -16.96 -7.89 -15.99
CA ALA A 95 -16.52 -6.61 -16.53
C ALA A 95 -15.32 -6.75 -17.49
N GLU A 96 -14.44 -7.75 -17.28
CA GLU A 96 -13.31 -8.02 -18.18
C GLU A 96 -13.77 -8.62 -19.51
N GLU A 97 -14.70 -9.57 -19.52
CA GLU A 97 -15.25 -10.12 -20.76
C GLU A 97 -15.93 -9.03 -21.61
N GLU A 98 -16.70 -8.15 -20.97
CA GLU A 98 -17.36 -7.04 -21.66
C GLU A 98 -16.36 -5.99 -22.15
N ALA A 99 -15.37 -5.60 -21.34
CA ALA A 99 -14.34 -4.65 -21.74
C ALA A 99 -13.43 -5.17 -22.86
N ILE A 100 -13.03 -6.45 -22.81
CA ILE A 100 -12.30 -7.13 -23.90
C ILE A 100 -13.17 -7.17 -25.17
N SER A 101 -14.47 -7.47 -25.04
CA SER A 101 -15.40 -7.47 -26.18
C SER A 101 -15.53 -6.08 -26.84
N GLN A 102 -15.29 -5.01 -26.08
CA GLN A 102 -15.32 -3.62 -26.52
C GLN A 102 -13.93 -3.06 -26.88
N GLY A 103 -12.90 -3.92 -26.96
CA GLY A 103 -11.55 -3.54 -27.43
C GLY A 103 -10.65 -2.92 -26.37
N ALA A 104 -11.01 -2.99 -25.09
CA ALA A 104 -10.13 -2.59 -24.00
C ALA A 104 -8.97 -3.59 -23.85
N PRO A 105 -7.74 -3.13 -23.56
CA PRO A 105 -6.67 -4.03 -23.18
C PRO A 105 -7.09 -4.78 -21.90
N PRO A 106 -6.93 -6.12 -21.82
CA PRO A 106 -7.37 -6.89 -20.67
C PRO A 106 -6.79 -6.32 -19.38
N ALA A 107 -7.60 -6.24 -18.33
CA ALA A 107 -7.09 -6.05 -16.98
C ALA A 107 -6.45 -7.39 -16.56
N GLN A 108 -5.24 -7.65 -17.06
CA GLN A 108 -4.69 -9.00 -17.29
C GLN A 108 -4.70 -9.97 -16.10
N PHE A 109 -4.78 -9.51 -14.84
CA PHE A 109 -4.76 -10.35 -13.65
C PHE A 109 -4.91 -9.53 -12.35
N SER A 110 -5.41 -10.19 -11.30
CA SER A 110 -5.32 -9.69 -9.92
C SER A 110 -3.90 -9.80 -9.39
N ARG A 111 -3.55 -8.95 -8.43
CA ARG A 111 -2.23 -8.94 -7.80
C ARG A 111 -2.31 -9.27 -6.32
N LYS A 112 -1.29 -9.98 -5.86
CA LYS A 112 -0.91 -10.03 -4.45
C LYS A 112 0.35 -9.22 -4.23
N TYR A 113 0.47 -8.66 -3.04
CA TYR A 113 1.56 -7.81 -2.63
C TYR A 113 2.17 -8.31 -1.33
N GLN A 114 3.49 -8.20 -1.24
CA GLN A 114 4.26 -8.50 -0.04
C GLN A 114 5.19 -7.33 0.24
N PHE A 115 4.99 -6.65 1.36
CA PHE A 115 5.79 -5.49 1.77
C PHE A 115 6.51 -5.73 3.08
N ILE A 116 7.61 -5.01 3.26
CA ILE A 116 8.22 -4.74 4.55
C ILE A 116 7.98 -3.27 4.86
N TYR A 117 7.36 -3.02 6.01
CA TYR A 117 7.19 -1.66 6.51
C TYR A 117 8.41 -1.21 7.31
N LYS A 118 9.20 -0.34 6.68
CA LYS A 118 10.36 0.30 7.31
C LYS A 118 9.90 1.53 8.09
N ARG A 119 9.68 1.32 9.39
CA ARG A 119 9.30 2.39 10.32
C ARG A 119 10.44 3.39 10.49
N SER A 120 10.14 4.67 10.33
CA SER A 120 11.07 5.78 10.58
C SER A 120 10.28 7.03 10.94
N ILE A 121 10.82 7.85 11.83
CA ILE A 121 10.22 9.13 12.23
C ILE A 121 10.32 10.14 11.08
N TRP A 122 11.37 10.02 10.28
CA TRP A 122 11.73 10.97 9.24
C TRP A 122 11.34 10.50 7.85
N ASP A 123 11.58 9.22 7.56
CA ASP A 123 11.45 8.66 6.22
C ASP A 123 10.86 7.24 6.26
N PRO A 124 9.56 7.11 6.57
CA PRO A 124 8.89 5.82 6.59
C PRO A 124 8.67 5.32 5.15
N ARG A 125 8.93 4.02 4.92
CA ARG A 125 8.87 3.41 3.58
C ARG A 125 8.11 2.09 3.56
N LEU A 126 7.47 1.80 2.43
CA LEU A 126 6.97 0.47 2.08
C LEU A 126 7.75 -0.04 0.88
N GLU A 127 8.49 -1.13 1.09
CA GLU A 127 9.27 -1.77 0.03
C GLU A 127 8.82 -3.21 -0.09
N GLY A 128 8.69 -3.69 -1.33
CA GLY A 128 8.10 -5.00 -1.51
C GLY A 128 8.05 -5.48 -2.94
N TYR A 129 7.20 -6.47 -3.12
CA TYR A 129 6.99 -7.15 -4.39
C TYR A 129 5.51 -7.28 -4.68
N TRP A 130 5.20 -7.36 -5.97
CA TRP A 130 3.89 -7.80 -6.45
C TRP A 130 4.03 -9.05 -7.29
N GLN A 131 2.98 -9.84 -7.32
CA GLN A 131 2.86 -10.99 -8.20
C GLN A 131 1.44 -11.08 -8.74
N GLU A 132 1.34 -11.43 -10.02
CA GLU A 132 0.12 -11.92 -10.63
C GLU A 132 -0.45 -13.13 -9.86
N VAL A 133 -1.76 -13.05 -9.63
CA VAL A 133 -2.62 -14.15 -9.18
C VAL A 133 -3.26 -14.73 -10.42
N THR A 134 -3.03 -16.03 -10.65
CA THR A 134 -3.59 -16.75 -11.80
C THR A 134 -4.30 -18.01 -11.31
N PRO A 135 -5.48 -18.35 -11.85
CA PRO A 135 -6.17 -19.59 -11.51
C PRO A 135 -5.42 -20.82 -12.05
N THR A 136 -4.56 -20.67 -13.06
CA THR A 136 -3.86 -21.79 -13.70
C THR A 136 -2.42 -21.91 -13.18
N PRO A 137 -2.07 -22.95 -12.40
CA PRO A 137 -0.76 -23.05 -11.76
C PRO A 137 0.42 -23.20 -12.72
N PHE A 138 0.19 -23.66 -13.96
CA PHE A 138 1.21 -24.03 -14.93
C PHE A 138 1.38 -23.09 -16.13
N LYS A 139 0.80 -21.87 -16.10
CA LYS A 139 1.13 -20.87 -17.13
C LYS A 139 2.62 -20.53 -17.05
N LEU A 140 3.34 -20.69 -18.17
CA LEU A 140 4.79 -20.47 -18.25
C LEU A 140 5.23 -19.05 -17.90
N LYS A 141 4.33 -18.06 -18.00
CA LYS A 141 4.63 -16.66 -17.76
C LYS A 141 3.72 -16.14 -16.64
N ARG A 142 4.34 -15.83 -15.50
CA ARG A 142 3.72 -15.10 -14.38
C ARG A 142 4.43 -13.77 -14.24
N GLU A 143 3.67 -12.70 -14.23
CA GLU A 143 4.25 -11.39 -14.00
C GLU A 143 4.50 -11.15 -12.50
N ARG A 144 5.64 -10.53 -12.21
CA ARG A 144 6.03 -10.10 -10.87
C ARG A 144 6.93 -8.90 -10.97
N GLY A 145 6.99 -8.11 -9.91
CA GLY A 145 7.83 -6.93 -9.88
C GLY A 145 8.12 -6.42 -8.48
N ARG A 146 8.85 -5.32 -8.44
CA ARG A 146 9.23 -4.61 -7.23
C ARG A 146 8.33 -3.41 -7.03
N ILE A 147 8.18 -3.00 -5.78
CA ILE A 147 7.47 -1.80 -5.38
C ILE A 147 8.30 -1.05 -4.36
N PHE A 148 8.38 0.26 -4.54
CA PHE A 148 9.00 1.19 -3.61
C PHE A 148 8.05 2.36 -3.39
N LEU A 149 7.65 2.58 -2.14
CA LEU A 149 6.73 3.65 -1.78
C LEU A 149 7.22 4.43 -0.58
N GLU A 150 6.99 5.72 -0.66
CA GLU A 150 7.20 6.68 0.39
C GLU A 150 5.86 7.23 0.87
N ARG A 151 5.85 7.69 2.12
CA ARG A 151 4.65 8.30 2.68
C ARG A 151 4.38 9.62 1.98
N LYS A 152 3.17 9.81 1.43
CA LYS A 152 2.78 11.11 0.91
C LYS A 152 2.56 12.06 2.09
N SER A 153 3.39 13.10 2.19
CA SER A 153 3.17 14.17 3.16
C SER A 153 1.85 14.86 2.82
N THR A 154 0.87 14.75 3.71
CA THR A 154 -0.23 15.70 3.75
C THR A 154 0.38 17.00 4.24
N LYS A 155 0.67 17.94 3.33
CA LYS A 155 0.92 19.32 3.76
C LYS A 155 -0.35 19.76 4.48
N ALA A 156 -0.24 20.01 5.78
CA ALA A 156 -1.26 20.66 6.57
C ALA A 156 -1.38 22.13 6.14
#